data_AF-A0A7W5NV02-F1
#
_entry.id   AF-A0A7W5NV02-F1
#
_cell.length_a   1.000
_cell.length_b   1.000
_cell.length_c   1.000
_cell.angle_alpha   90.00
_cell.angle_beta   90.00
_cell.angle_gamma   90.00
#
_symmetry.space_group_name_H-M   'P 1'
#
loop_
_entity.id
_entity.type
_entity.pdbx_description
1 polymer ?
#
loop_
_entity_poly.entity_id
_entity_poly.type
_entity_poly.pdbx_seq_one_letter_code
_entity_poly.pdbx_strand_id
1 'polypeptide(L)'
;MQSKSFPGIGSKNHVSGVTLVELAVVLAVAGLLLALVVPAYRDFMARARMSEAFAVVGPLKSAVLETVMTQGDPATFLASLPIQGKSPMEVFGYTPVGYLPGSQGTRHVKQAVISETGVIIVQAEDTGCAAYIGGGEDITLLWLYPKLNASQSGLDWLCVSAYYYWQAKERAYKCMPAACQHDDNDLRKWLRE
;
A
#
# COMPACT_ATOMS: atom_id res chain seq x y z
N MET A 1 13.88 75.50 6.91
CA MET A 1 14.22 74.07 7.11
C MET A 1 13.97 73.72 8.57
N GLN A 2 12.91 72.97 8.88
CA GLN A 2 12.68 72.43 10.23
C GLN A 2 12.86 70.91 10.16
N SER A 3 13.87 70.37 10.82
CA SER A 3 14.03 68.93 10.97
C SER A 3 13.12 68.44 12.09
N LYS A 4 12.01 67.78 11.75
CA LYS A 4 11.25 67.01 12.74
C LYS A 4 12.08 65.78 13.12
N SER A 5 12.51 65.75 14.38
CA SER A 5 13.10 64.56 15.02
C SER A 5 12.01 63.50 15.18
N PHE A 6 12.21 62.33 14.57
CA PHE A 6 11.38 61.15 14.84
C PHE A 6 11.84 60.51 16.15
N PRO A 7 10.96 60.36 17.17
CA PRO A 7 11.31 59.65 18.38
C PRO A 7 11.43 58.16 18.09
N GLY A 8 12.65 57.64 18.20
CA GLY A 8 12.95 56.21 18.17
C GLY A 8 12.82 55.56 19.55
N ILE A 9 12.02 54.49 19.57
CA ILE A 9 12.22 53.21 20.27
C ILE A 9 12.10 53.19 21.81
N GLY A 10 11.30 52.23 22.29
CA GLY A 10 11.34 51.82 23.70
C GLY A 10 10.52 50.59 24.09
N SER A 11 10.40 49.54 23.26
CA SER A 11 9.93 48.24 23.77
C SER A 11 11.11 47.48 24.36
N LYS A 12 11.30 47.56 25.68
CA LYS A 12 12.21 46.67 26.42
C LYS A 12 11.62 45.26 26.43
N ASN A 13 11.84 44.52 25.36
CA ASN A 13 11.62 43.07 25.40
C ASN A 13 12.83 42.46 26.11
N HIS A 14 12.67 42.14 27.39
CA HIS A 14 13.60 41.26 28.10
C HIS A 14 13.48 39.87 27.45
N VAL A 15 14.32 39.60 26.46
CA VAL A 15 14.48 38.23 25.94
C VAL A 15 15.49 37.55 26.85
N SER A 16 15.00 36.82 27.83
CA SER A 16 15.80 35.88 28.62
C SER A 16 16.33 34.80 27.68
N GLY A 17 17.64 34.82 27.41
CA GLY A 17 18.27 33.85 26.51
C GLY A 17 18.35 32.47 27.15
N VAL A 18 17.93 31.44 26.42
CA VAL A 18 18.17 30.03 26.78
C VAL A 18 19.68 29.77 26.79
N THR A 19 20.18 29.07 27.81
CA THR A 19 21.62 28.76 27.86
C THR A 19 21.98 27.67 26.85
N LEU A 20 23.19 27.71 26.28
CA LEU A 20 23.67 26.66 25.36
C LEU A 20 23.68 25.27 26.02
N VAL A 21 23.88 25.22 27.34
CA VAL A 21 23.86 23.97 28.11
C VAL A 21 22.45 23.42 28.24
N GLU A 22 21.46 24.28 28.48
CA GLU A 22 20.05 23.89 28.56
C GLU A 22 19.56 23.34 27.21
N LEU A 23 19.96 23.97 26.11
CA LEU A 23 19.64 23.45 24.77
C LEU A 23 20.35 22.11 24.48
N ALA A 24 21.60 21.93 24.90
CA ALA A 24 22.36 20.70 24.64
C ALA A 24 21.74 19.47 25.32
N VAL A 25 21.29 19.61 26.58
CA VAL A 25 20.63 18.51 27.30
C VAL A 25 19.26 18.20 26.67
N VAL A 26 18.49 19.21 26.31
CA VAL A 26 17.18 19.02 25.65
C VAL A 26 17.34 18.27 24.33
N LEU A 27 18.32 18.64 23.51
CA LEU A 27 18.61 17.95 22.25
C LEU A 27 19.10 16.51 22.47
N ALA A 28 19.87 16.25 23.53
CA ALA A 28 20.33 14.91 23.87
C ALA A 28 19.15 13.97 24.22
N VAL A 29 18.21 14.44 25.06
CA VAL A 29 17.02 13.65 25.41
C VAL A 29 16.07 13.50 24.21
N ALA A 30 15.84 14.57 23.45
CA ALA A 30 15.01 14.51 22.25
C ALA A 30 15.57 13.53 21.20
N GLY A 31 16.90 13.48 21.02
CA GLY A 31 17.55 12.53 20.13
C GLY A 31 17.30 11.06 20.52
N LEU A 32 17.36 10.74 21.81
CA LEU A 32 17.07 9.39 22.31
C LEU A 32 15.61 8.98 22.06
N LEU A 33 14.67 9.89 22.33
CA LEU A 33 13.24 9.62 22.10
C LEU A 33 12.95 9.39 20.61
N LEU A 34 13.53 10.20 19.72
CA LEU A 34 13.37 10.04 18.28
C LEU A 34 13.93 8.71 17.77
N ALA A 35 15.06 8.24 18.32
CA ALA A 35 15.66 6.97 17.92
C ALA A 35 14.70 5.76 18.11
N LEU A 36 13.87 5.80 19.15
CA LEU A 36 12.89 4.73 19.42
C LEU A 36 11.63 4.85 18.54
N VAL A 37 11.16 6.07 18.29
CA VAL A 37 9.86 6.32 17.65
C VAL A 37 9.93 6.26 16.12
N VAL A 38 11.03 6.73 15.52
CA VAL A 38 11.19 6.78 14.07
C VAL A 38 10.95 5.45 13.33
N PRO A 39 11.45 4.28 13.78
CA PRO A 39 11.18 3.02 13.07
C PRO A 39 9.68 2.70 13.04
N ALA A 40 8.97 2.82 14.15
CA ALA A 40 7.53 2.56 14.19
C ALA A 40 6.75 3.54 13.30
N TYR A 41 7.11 4.83 13.29
CA TYR A 41 6.45 5.83 12.45
C TYR A 41 6.59 5.55 10.95
N ARG A 42 7.75 5.04 10.52
CA ARG A 42 7.97 4.64 9.12
C ARG A 42 7.02 3.52 8.71
N ASP A 43 6.77 2.56 9.59
CA ASP A 43 5.84 1.46 9.33
C ASP A 43 4.40 1.94 9.16
N PHE A 44 3.95 2.87 10.01
CA PHE A 44 2.61 3.47 9.89
C PHE A 44 2.45 4.25 8.59
N MET A 45 3.45 5.07 8.22
CA MET A 45 3.39 5.84 6.97
C MET A 45 3.41 4.92 5.75
N ALA A 46 4.21 3.86 5.77
CA ALA A 46 4.25 2.89 4.67
C ALA A 46 2.89 2.18 4.50
N ARG A 47 2.29 1.75 5.61
CA ARG A 47 0.95 1.14 5.61
C ARG A 47 -0.14 2.10 5.14
N ALA A 48 -0.05 3.37 5.52
CA ALA A 48 -1.01 4.39 5.08
C ALA A 48 -0.94 4.61 3.56
N ARG A 49 0.26 4.80 3.01
CA ARG A 49 0.48 4.95 1.56
C ARG A 49 0.05 3.71 0.78
N MET A 50 0.31 2.53 1.33
CA MET A 50 -0.11 1.28 0.71
C MET A 50 -1.63 1.10 0.76
N SER A 51 -2.30 1.57 1.81
CA SER A 51 -3.76 1.56 1.91
C SER A 51 -4.40 2.58 0.95
N GLU A 52 -3.75 3.72 0.74
CA GLU A 52 -4.13 4.69 -0.29
C GLU A 52 -4.00 4.07 -1.69
N ALA A 53 -2.86 3.43 -1.99
CA ALA A 53 -2.67 2.70 -3.24
C ALA A 53 -3.72 1.60 -3.44
N PHE A 54 -4.10 0.91 -2.36
CA PHE A 54 -5.13 -0.13 -2.39
C PHE A 54 -6.53 0.41 -2.63
N ALA A 55 -6.80 1.71 -2.43
CA ALA A 55 -8.13 2.27 -2.63
C ALA A 55 -8.62 2.14 -4.09
N VAL A 56 -7.70 2.10 -5.06
CA VAL A 56 -8.02 1.91 -6.48
C VAL A 56 -8.66 0.54 -6.77
N VAL A 57 -8.48 -0.42 -5.87
CA VAL A 57 -9.02 -1.77 -6.01
C VAL A 57 -10.55 -1.78 -5.89
N GLY A 58 -11.12 -0.91 -5.05
CA GLY A 58 -12.58 -0.85 -4.81
C GLY A 58 -13.41 -0.80 -6.09
N PRO A 59 -13.25 0.23 -6.95
CA PRO A 59 -13.98 0.31 -8.21
C PRO A 59 -13.64 -0.81 -9.20
N LEU A 60 -12.40 -1.32 -9.19
CA LEU A 60 -11.99 -2.42 -10.06
C LEU A 60 -12.72 -3.72 -9.68
N LYS A 61 -12.92 -3.99 -8.39
CA LYS A 61 -13.70 -5.15 -7.92
C LYS A 61 -15.15 -5.08 -8.39
N SER A 62 -15.75 -3.89 -8.36
CA SER A 62 -17.12 -3.67 -8.87
C SER A 62 -17.20 -3.90 -10.37
N ALA A 63 -16.23 -3.40 -11.14
CA ALA A 63 -16.17 -3.60 -12.59
C ALA A 63 -16.02 -5.08 -12.96
N VAL A 64 -15.16 -5.83 -12.24
CA VAL A 64 -15.03 -7.28 -12.41
C VAL A 64 -16.34 -7.98 -12.06
N LEU A 65 -16.97 -7.62 -10.94
CA LEU A 65 -18.27 -8.19 -10.55
C LEU A 65 -19.35 -7.97 -11.62
N GLU A 66 -19.50 -6.74 -12.12
CA GLU A 66 -20.48 -6.42 -13.17
C GLU A 66 -20.20 -7.22 -14.44
N THR A 67 -18.93 -7.31 -14.85
CA THR A 67 -18.51 -8.08 -16.03
C THR A 67 -18.82 -9.56 -15.87
N VAL A 68 -18.46 -10.15 -14.72
CA VAL A 68 -18.73 -11.55 -14.39
C VAL A 68 -20.23 -11.84 -14.36
N MET A 69 -21.05 -10.94 -13.80
CA MET A 69 -22.50 -11.14 -13.67
C MET A 69 -23.27 -10.87 -14.97
N THR A 70 -22.69 -10.13 -15.92
CA THR A 70 -23.29 -9.87 -17.24
C THR A 70 -22.83 -10.86 -18.31
N GLN A 71 -21.62 -11.42 -18.17
CA GLN A 71 -21.11 -12.45 -19.08
C GLN A 71 -21.56 -13.84 -18.66
N GLY A 72 -22.72 -14.28 -19.18
CA GLY A 72 -23.10 -15.70 -19.23
C GLY A 72 -23.00 -16.45 -17.90
N ASP A 73 -22.37 -17.63 -17.90
CA ASP A 73 -22.13 -18.40 -16.68
C ASP A 73 -20.84 -17.93 -15.99
N PRO A 74 -20.95 -17.22 -14.85
CA PRO A 74 -19.80 -16.67 -14.14
C PRO A 74 -18.84 -17.77 -13.66
N ALA A 75 -19.33 -19.00 -13.45
CA ALA A 75 -18.50 -20.13 -13.07
C ALA A 75 -17.55 -20.53 -14.20
N THR A 76 -18.00 -20.49 -15.46
CA THR A 76 -17.13 -20.78 -16.63
C THR A 76 -16.11 -19.67 -16.89
N PHE A 77 -16.52 -18.41 -16.75
CA PHE A 77 -15.64 -17.26 -16.92
C PHE A 77 -14.49 -17.30 -15.89
N LEU A 78 -14.82 -17.58 -14.62
CA LEU A 78 -13.85 -17.66 -13.54
C LEU A 78 -13.16 -19.02 -13.45
N ALA A 79 -13.69 -20.10 -14.00
CA ALA A 79 -12.99 -21.40 -14.06
C ALA A 79 -11.78 -21.37 -15.02
N SER A 80 -11.73 -20.40 -15.94
CA SER A 80 -10.53 -20.13 -16.73
C SER A 80 -9.41 -19.45 -15.93
N LEU A 81 -9.68 -19.04 -14.67
CA LEU A 81 -8.66 -18.51 -13.79
C LEU A 81 -7.57 -19.57 -13.62
N PRO A 82 -6.30 -19.21 -13.88
CA PRO A 82 -5.18 -20.15 -13.82
C PRO A 82 -4.82 -20.60 -12.39
N ILE A 83 -5.66 -20.30 -11.40
CA ILE A 83 -5.40 -20.49 -9.97
C ILE A 83 -6.04 -21.79 -9.45
N GLN A 84 -7.05 -22.32 -10.14
CA GLN A 84 -7.70 -23.57 -9.69
C GLN A 84 -6.68 -24.72 -9.71
N GLY A 85 -6.39 -25.27 -8.53
CA GLY A 85 -5.39 -26.32 -8.35
C GLY A 85 -3.94 -25.87 -8.51
N LYS A 86 -3.68 -24.59 -8.78
CA LYS A 86 -2.34 -24.01 -8.82
C LYS A 86 -2.03 -23.28 -7.54
N SER A 87 -0.83 -23.51 -7.05
CA SER A 87 -0.30 -22.72 -5.95
C SER A 87 -0.14 -21.26 -6.40
N PRO A 88 -0.29 -20.25 -5.53
CA PRO A 88 -0.16 -18.84 -5.92
C PRO A 88 1.18 -18.55 -6.61
N MET A 89 2.22 -19.36 -6.34
CA MET A 89 3.55 -19.36 -6.99
C MET A 89 3.55 -19.69 -8.50
N GLU A 90 2.61 -20.50 -8.99
CA GLU A 90 2.49 -20.84 -10.42
C GLU A 90 1.69 -19.79 -11.20
N VAL A 91 1.01 -18.88 -10.48
CA VAL A 91 0.20 -17.81 -11.05
C VAL A 91 1.05 -16.55 -11.37
N PHE A 92 2.27 -16.45 -10.83
CA PHE A 92 3.17 -15.31 -11.11
C PHE A 92 3.66 -15.21 -12.56
N GLY A 93 3.52 -16.26 -13.36
CA GLY A 93 3.88 -16.26 -14.79
C GLY A 93 2.84 -15.57 -15.70
N TYR A 94 1.67 -15.23 -15.18
CA TYR A 94 0.63 -14.54 -15.95
C TYR A 94 0.87 -13.04 -15.87
N THR A 95 1.68 -12.54 -16.80
CA THR A 95 1.73 -11.09 -17.05
C THR A 95 0.39 -10.66 -17.66
N PRO A 96 -0.26 -9.61 -17.14
CA PRO A 96 -1.49 -9.09 -17.73
C PRO A 96 -1.18 -8.46 -19.09
N VAL A 97 -1.91 -8.87 -20.12
CA VAL A 97 -2.03 -8.13 -21.38
C VAL A 97 -3.17 -7.12 -21.19
N GLY A 98 -2.86 -5.82 -21.29
CA GLY A 98 -3.89 -4.77 -21.31
C GLY A 98 -3.59 -3.58 -20.39
N TYR A 99 -3.11 -2.50 -20.99
CA TYR A 99 -3.06 -1.17 -20.39
C TYR A 99 -4.49 -0.60 -20.33
N LEU A 100 -5.00 -0.25 -19.15
CA LEU A 100 -6.14 0.66 -19.06
C LEU A 100 -5.61 2.09 -19.27
N PRO A 101 -5.97 2.79 -20.36
CA PRO A 101 -5.65 4.20 -20.50
C PRO A 101 -6.52 4.98 -19.52
N GLY A 102 -5.88 5.66 -18.56
CA GLY A 102 -6.58 6.62 -17.70
C GLY A 102 -6.76 6.23 -16.23
N SER A 103 -6.14 5.17 -15.72
CA SER A 103 -5.99 5.03 -14.26
C SER A 103 -4.88 5.96 -13.77
N GLN A 104 -5.18 7.25 -13.66
CA GLN A 104 -4.46 8.13 -12.75
C GLN A 104 -4.86 7.69 -11.35
N GLY A 105 -4.22 6.63 -10.86
CA GLY A 105 -4.40 6.18 -9.49
C GLY A 105 -3.99 7.30 -8.51
N THR A 106 -4.21 7.03 -7.22
CA THR A 106 -3.59 7.83 -6.16
C THR A 106 -2.08 7.96 -6.39
N ARG A 107 -1.42 8.94 -5.77
CA ARG A 107 0.04 9.20 -5.93
C ARG A 107 0.92 7.94 -5.83
N HIS A 108 0.45 6.92 -5.14
CA HIS A 108 1.16 5.67 -4.87
C HIS A 108 0.82 4.51 -5.81
N VAL A 109 0.22 4.76 -6.98
CA VAL A 109 -0.12 3.73 -7.97
C VAL A 109 0.52 4.05 -9.30
N LYS A 110 1.45 3.20 -9.73
CA LYS A 110 2.07 3.26 -11.05
C LYS A 110 1.12 2.77 -12.14
N GLN A 111 0.43 1.66 -11.86
CA GLN A 111 -0.51 1.05 -12.80
C GLN A 111 -1.47 0.11 -12.06
N ALA A 112 -2.70 0.02 -12.54
CA ALA A 112 -3.64 -1.03 -12.17
C ALA A 112 -4.27 -1.63 -13.44
N VAL A 113 -4.32 -2.95 -13.52
CA VAL A 113 -4.84 -3.69 -14.68
C VAL A 113 -5.75 -4.83 -14.23
N ILE A 114 -6.68 -5.20 -15.09
CA ILE A 114 -7.54 -6.36 -14.93
C ILE A 114 -7.13 -7.34 -16.03
N SER A 115 -6.79 -8.58 -15.67
CA SER A 115 -6.53 -9.63 -16.65
C SER A 115 -7.83 -10.06 -17.36
N GLU A 116 -7.70 -10.76 -18.48
CA GLU A 116 -8.83 -11.38 -19.19
C GLU A 116 -9.67 -12.29 -18.29
N THR A 117 -9.04 -12.86 -17.26
CA THR A 117 -9.67 -13.77 -16.30
C THR A 117 -10.26 -13.05 -15.08
N GLY A 118 -10.18 -11.72 -15.00
CA GLY A 118 -10.71 -10.91 -13.89
C GLY A 118 -9.76 -10.73 -12.70
N VAL A 119 -8.51 -11.18 -12.80
CA VAL A 119 -7.48 -10.93 -11.79
C VAL A 119 -7.08 -9.47 -11.83
N ILE A 120 -7.18 -8.77 -10.71
CA ILE A 120 -6.74 -7.38 -10.61
C ILE A 120 -5.28 -7.37 -10.19
N ILE A 121 -4.45 -6.65 -10.92
CA ILE A 121 -3.03 -6.48 -10.62
C ILE A 121 -2.78 -5.00 -10.39
N VAL A 122 -2.29 -4.66 -9.20
CA VAL A 122 -1.95 -3.29 -8.82
C VAL A 122 -0.46 -3.19 -8.58
N GLN A 123 0.16 -2.26 -9.29
CA GLN A 123 1.53 -1.86 -9.08
C GLN A 123 1.55 -0.57 -8.27
N ALA A 124 1.82 -0.70 -6.98
CA ALA A 124 2.03 0.42 -6.10
C ALA A 124 3.49 0.89 -6.16
N GLU A 125 3.70 2.20 -6.07
CA GLU A 125 5.01 2.83 -6.04
C GLU A 125 5.13 3.87 -4.93
N ASP A 126 6.35 4.19 -4.51
CA ASP A 126 6.66 5.21 -3.49
C ASP A 126 5.95 4.99 -2.14
N THR A 127 5.64 3.73 -1.81
CA THR A 127 4.94 3.38 -0.58
C THR A 127 5.87 3.25 0.62
N GLY A 128 7.16 3.00 0.40
CA GLY A 128 8.13 2.63 1.42
C GLY A 128 8.03 1.15 1.83
N CYS A 129 7.15 0.37 1.21
CA CYS A 129 7.04 -1.07 1.46
C CYS A 129 8.23 -1.86 0.91
N ALA A 130 8.89 -1.40 -0.17
CA ALA A 130 10.06 -2.11 -0.68
C ALA A 130 11.30 -1.95 0.22
N ALA A 131 11.31 -0.96 1.12
CA ALA A 131 12.42 -0.76 2.06
C ALA A 131 12.59 -1.95 3.03
N TYR A 132 11.54 -2.72 3.30
CA TYR A 132 11.61 -3.91 4.17
C TYR A 132 12.37 -5.09 3.56
N ILE A 133 12.63 -5.05 2.25
CA ILE A 133 13.18 -6.18 1.49
C ILE A 133 14.54 -5.87 0.84
N GLY A 134 15.08 -4.66 1.03
CA GLY A 134 16.39 -4.28 0.48
C GLY A 134 16.42 -4.17 -1.06
N GLY A 135 15.27 -3.95 -1.69
CA GLY A 135 15.16 -3.74 -3.13
C GLY A 135 15.62 -2.34 -3.56
N GLY A 136 16.00 -2.20 -4.84
CA GLY A 136 16.45 -0.93 -5.42
C GLY A 136 15.32 0.05 -5.77
N GLU A 137 14.23 -0.43 -6.39
CA GLU A 137 13.06 0.38 -6.72
C GLU A 137 11.90 0.11 -5.75
N ASP A 138 11.17 1.15 -5.35
CA ASP A 138 10.07 1.08 -4.40
C ASP A 138 8.75 0.65 -5.05
N ILE A 139 8.77 -0.50 -5.72
CA ILE A 139 7.64 -1.06 -6.47
C ILE A 139 7.09 -2.29 -5.76
N THR A 140 5.82 -2.22 -5.37
CA THR A 140 5.05 -3.31 -4.75
C THR A 140 3.96 -3.81 -5.69
N LEU A 141 3.96 -5.11 -5.98
CA LEU A 141 2.91 -5.75 -6.76
C LEU A 141 1.90 -6.45 -5.86
N LEU A 142 0.63 -6.20 -6.13
CA LEU A 142 -0.53 -6.87 -5.55
C LEU A 142 -1.30 -7.60 -6.64
N TRP A 143 -1.71 -8.82 -6.36
CA TRP A 143 -2.65 -9.60 -7.16
C TRP A 143 -3.91 -9.82 -6.33
N LEU A 144 -5.07 -9.56 -6.93
CA LEU A 144 -6.35 -9.88 -6.34
C LEU A 144 -7.10 -10.87 -7.22
N TYR A 145 -7.33 -12.03 -6.64
CA TYR A 145 -7.97 -13.15 -7.28
C TYR A 145 -9.44 -13.19 -6.90
N PRO A 146 -10.38 -13.06 -7.85
CA PRO A 146 -11.79 -13.25 -7.59
C PRO A 146 -12.13 -14.74 -7.48
N LYS A 147 -13.09 -15.06 -6.62
CA LYS A 147 -13.72 -16.37 -6.48
C LYS A 147 -15.22 -16.15 -6.30
N LEU A 148 -16.06 -16.95 -6.93
CA LEU A 148 -17.51 -16.87 -6.67
C LEU A 148 -17.80 -17.27 -5.23
N ASN A 149 -18.65 -16.48 -4.59
CA ASN A 149 -19.19 -16.85 -3.29
C ASN A 149 -20.11 -18.08 -3.44
N ALA A 150 -20.38 -18.77 -2.32
CA ALA A 150 -21.28 -19.93 -2.30
C ALA A 150 -22.69 -19.62 -2.85
N SER A 151 -23.12 -18.36 -2.78
CA SER A 151 -24.41 -17.89 -3.27
C SER A 151 -24.41 -17.51 -4.77
N GLN A 152 -23.31 -17.69 -5.49
CA GLN A 152 -23.13 -17.38 -6.92
C GLN A 152 -23.57 -15.96 -7.33
N SER A 153 -23.61 -15.03 -6.39
CA SER A 153 -24.17 -13.68 -6.55
C SER A 153 -23.16 -12.60 -6.16
N GLY A 154 -21.95 -12.99 -5.78
CA GLY A 154 -20.87 -12.08 -5.42
C GLY A 154 -19.50 -12.73 -5.59
N LEU A 155 -18.46 -11.91 -5.42
CA LEU A 155 -17.07 -12.34 -5.50
C LEU A 155 -16.36 -12.17 -4.16
N ASP A 156 -15.80 -13.27 -3.67
CA ASP A 156 -14.78 -13.29 -2.64
C ASP A 156 -13.42 -12.99 -3.28
N TRP A 157 -12.54 -12.31 -2.55
CA TRP A 157 -11.27 -11.82 -3.08
C TRP A 157 -10.12 -12.28 -2.21
N LEU A 158 -9.13 -12.93 -2.83
CA LEU A 158 -7.85 -13.20 -2.21
C LEU A 158 -6.83 -12.17 -2.70
N CYS A 159 -6.23 -11.42 -1.78
CA CYS A 159 -5.13 -10.52 -2.11
C CYS A 159 -3.79 -11.16 -1.75
N VAL A 160 -2.89 -11.23 -2.72
CA VAL A 160 -1.52 -11.73 -2.54
C VAL A 160 -0.54 -10.66 -2.98
N SER A 161 0.53 -10.46 -2.23
CA SER A 161 1.64 -9.58 -2.63
C SER A 161 2.83 -10.38 -3.13
N ALA A 162 3.69 -9.75 -3.94
CA ALA A 162 4.92 -10.37 -4.45
C ALA A 162 5.87 -10.78 -3.32
N TYR A 163 5.72 -10.14 -2.16
CA TYR A 163 6.63 -10.22 -1.04
C TYR A 163 6.37 -11.39 -0.11
N TYR A 164 5.33 -12.18 -0.38
CA TYR A 164 5.04 -13.42 0.33
C TYR A 164 6.18 -14.46 0.27
N TYR A 165 7.06 -14.37 -0.74
CA TYR A 165 8.02 -15.42 -1.09
C TYR A 165 9.48 -15.15 -0.72
N TRP A 166 9.83 -13.91 -0.39
CA TRP A 166 11.19 -13.57 0.04
C TRP A 166 11.29 -13.79 1.56
N GLN A 167 12.48 -14.15 2.07
CA GLN A 167 12.75 -14.37 3.51
C GLN A 167 12.42 -13.17 4.43
N ALA A 168 11.91 -12.08 3.87
CA ALA A 168 11.37 -10.91 4.53
C ALA A 168 9.84 -10.93 4.75
N LYS A 169 9.17 -12.09 4.54
CA LYS A 169 7.72 -12.30 4.72
C LYS A 169 7.18 -11.60 5.97
N GLU A 170 7.79 -11.82 7.13
CA GLU A 170 7.37 -11.25 8.43
C GLU A 170 7.47 -9.72 8.51
N ARG A 171 8.36 -9.10 7.73
CA ARG A 171 8.55 -7.64 7.70
C ARG A 171 7.63 -6.98 6.69
N ALA A 172 7.43 -7.59 5.53
CA ALA A 172 6.58 -7.07 4.46
C ALA A 172 5.11 -7.00 4.87
N TYR A 173 4.60 -7.92 5.70
CA TYR A 173 3.20 -7.87 6.19
C TYR A 173 2.87 -6.59 6.96
N LYS A 174 3.84 -5.97 7.63
CA LYS A 174 3.61 -4.81 8.49
C LYS A 174 3.10 -3.60 7.72
N CYS A 175 3.53 -3.45 6.47
CA CYS A 175 3.15 -2.33 5.61
C CYS A 175 1.98 -2.67 4.67
N MET A 176 1.54 -3.93 4.61
CA MET A 176 0.43 -4.34 3.75
C MET A 176 -0.93 -3.90 4.32
N PRO A 177 -1.94 -3.63 3.47
CA PRO A 177 -3.30 -3.39 3.92
C PRO A 177 -3.89 -4.69 4.50
N ALA A 178 -4.85 -4.57 5.42
CA ALA A 178 -5.42 -5.72 6.14
C ALA A 178 -5.98 -6.80 5.19
N ALA A 179 -6.54 -6.39 4.05
CA ALA A 179 -7.08 -7.30 3.04
C ALA A 179 -6.03 -8.20 2.37
N CYS A 180 -4.74 -7.90 2.50
CA CYS A 180 -3.62 -8.66 1.94
C CYS A 180 -2.73 -9.28 3.04
N GLN A 181 -3.18 -9.23 4.29
CA GLN A 181 -2.52 -9.85 5.43
C GLN A 181 -3.13 -11.24 5.68
N HIS A 182 -2.55 -12.26 5.05
CA HIS A 182 -2.98 -13.66 5.18
C HIS A 182 -1.82 -14.54 5.60
N ASP A 183 -2.05 -15.58 6.40
CA ASP A 183 -1.01 -16.56 6.73
C ASP A 183 -0.92 -17.71 5.69
N ASP A 184 0.02 -18.65 5.87
CA ASP A 184 0.14 -19.84 5.00
C ASP A 184 -1.09 -20.75 5.05
N ASN A 185 -1.81 -20.79 6.17
CA ASN A 185 -2.96 -21.66 6.34
C ASN A 185 -4.19 -21.09 5.64
N ASP A 186 -4.38 -19.78 5.69
CA ASP A 186 -5.43 -19.03 5.00
C ASP A 186 -5.34 -19.24 3.49
N LEU A 187 -4.14 -19.12 2.93
CA LEU A 187 -3.91 -19.37 1.50
C LEU A 187 -4.19 -20.82 1.12
N ARG A 188 -3.70 -21.78 1.91
CA ARG A 188 -3.97 -23.20 1.67
C ARG A 188 -5.45 -23.54 1.78
N LYS A 189 -6.17 -22.88 2.68
CA LYS A 189 -7.62 -23.04 2.82
C LYS A 189 -8.32 -22.51 1.58
N TRP A 190 -7.99 -21.29 1.15
CA TRP A 190 -8.57 -20.65 -0.03
C TRP A 190 -8.37 -21.46 -1.31
N LEU A 191 -7.21 -22.10 -1.47
CA LEU A 191 -6.89 -22.95 -2.64
C LEU A 191 -7.62 -24.29 -2.69
N ARG A 192 -8.09 -24.79 -1.55
CA ARG A 192 -8.79 -26.08 -1.47
C ARG A 192 -10.30 -25.96 -1.64
N GLU A 193 -10.84 -24.81 -1.26
CA GLU A 193 -12.25 -24.46 -1.40
C GLU A 193 -12.54 -23.95 -2.81
#